data_AF-A0A368NXX4-F1
#
_entry.id   AF-A0A368NXX4-F1
#
_cell.length_a   1.000
_cell.length_b   1.000
_cell.length_c   1.000
_cell.angle_alpha   90.00
_cell.angle_beta   90.00
_cell.angle_gamma   90.00
#
_symmetry.space_group_name_H-M   'P 1'
#
loop_
_entity.id
_entity.type
_entity.pdbx_description
1 polymer ?
#
loop_
_entity_poly.entity_id
_entity_poly.type
_entity_poly.pdbx_seq_one_letter_code
_entity_poly.pdbx_strand_id
1 'polypeptide(L)'
;MLEDGKLFLGASRKPDDAFNAPEYLDLKLANRHGLITGATGTGKTVTLQILAEGFASAGVPVFCADIKGDLSGIAAPGEAKDFLIKRAEEIGLSPYPFAEFPVTFWDLYGEKGHRVRTTIAEMGPLLLARLMEASEAQEGVLNIAFKIADKGGLALLDLKDLQALLTYMAENSSELSGQFGLVSKSSVGSLQRALLLLESQGADQFFGEPALSIQDIMRVAPDGRGTISVLAADRLMMNPRLYATFLLWLLSELFEELPEVGDLAQPKLVFFFDEAHLLFRDAPSVLVERVEQVVRLIRSKGVGVYFVTQNPLDVPETILAQLGNRVQHALRAYTPREQKAVKTAAETFRPNPAFSCEEAITALGTGEALVSTLQGKGVPSMVERTLIRPPSARIGPLTDSERATIIGASPMANLYDRTIDRHSAFEILAERAEKATGRSGADDRADDGTEDSSAASRWKLPGFGDEAPEQKTTTTRQAPDRTAPPGRQRQTVIEAAMKSAARSLASQVANQLGRALVRGILGSLKR
;
A
#
# COMPACT_ATOMS: atom_id res chain seq x y z
N MET A 1 9.25 -34.07 2.39
CA MET A 1 9.82 -32.71 2.51
C MET A 1 8.75 -31.61 2.44
N LEU A 2 7.58 -31.82 1.84
CA LEU A 2 6.47 -30.87 1.99
C LEU A 2 5.66 -31.26 3.23
N GLU A 3 5.43 -30.31 4.13
CA GLU A 3 4.66 -30.48 5.36
C GLU A 3 3.51 -29.47 5.39
N ASP A 4 2.31 -29.92 5.73
CA ASP A 4 1.15 -29.03 5.85
C ASP A 4 1.40 -27.94 6.89
N GLY A 5 1.03 -26.70 6.55
CA GLY A 5 1.25 -25.55 7.42
C GLY A 5 2.68 -24.99 7.42
N LYS A 6 3.58 -25.53 6.60
CA LYS A 6 4.98 -25.10 6.54
C LYS A 6 5.49 -24.90 5.11
N LEU A 7 6.34 -23.90 4.93
CA LEU A 7 7.03 -23.63 3.67
C LEU A 7 8.45 -24.20 3.73
N PHE A 8 8.75 -25.16 2.86
CA PHE A 8 10.10 -25.74 2.75
C PHE A 8 11.08 -24.73 2.15
N LEU A 9 12.14 -24.38 2.90
CA LEU A 9 13.14 -23.41 2.50
C LEU A 9 14.38 -24.06 1.85
N GLY A 10 14.70 -25.28 2.26
CA GLY A 10 15.93 -25.96 1.89
C GLY A 10 16.33 -27.01 2.93
N ALA A 11 17.54 -27.53 2.83
CA ALA A 11 18.07 -28.48 3.80
C ALA A 11 19.32 -27.91 4.48
N SER A 12 19.36 -28.00 5.81
CA SER A 12 20.55 -27.69 6.59
C SER A 12 21.62 -28.75 6.41
N ARG A 13 22.88 -28.34 6.59
CA ARG A 13 24.05 -29.19 6.47
C ARG A 13 24.89 -29.13 7.74
N LYS A 14 25.48 -30.27 8.08
CA LYS A 14 26.47 -30.39 9.16
C LYS A 14 27.79 -29.72 8.75
N PRO A 15 28.73 -29.52 9.69
CA PRO A 15 30.04 -28.95 9.37
C PRO A 15 30.85 -29.72 8.31
N ASP A 16 30.58 -31.01 8.11
CA ASP A 16 31.14 -31.86 7.06
C ASP A 16 30.34 -31.84 5.73
N ASP A 17 29.43 -30.87 5.59
CA ASP A 17 28.50 -30.67 4.47
C ASP A 17 27.52 -31.85 4.23
N ALA A 18 27.44 -32.83 5.13
CA ALA A 18 26.42 -33.86 5.07
C ALA A 18 25.02 -33.29 5.41
N PHE A 19 23.98 -33.89 4.85
CA PHE A 19 22.59 -33.54 5.16
C PHE A 19 22.32 -33.57 6.68
N ASN A 20 21.69 -32.51 7.19
CA ASN A 20 21.27 -32.40 8.59
C ASN A 20 19.75 -32.58 8.74
N ALA A 21 18.98 -31.57 8.34
CA ALA A 21 17.52 -31.56 8.46
C ALA A 21 16.86 -30.67 7.39
N PRO A 22 15.57 -30.89 7.07
CA PRO A 22 14.79 -29.90 6.32
C PRO A 22 14.54 -28.64 7.14
N GLU A 23 14.71 -27.48 6.51
CA GLU A 23 14.42 -26.17 7.10
C GLU A 23 13.11 -25.61 6.57
N TYR A 24 12.30 -25.07 7.49
CA TYR A 24 10.95 -24.63 7.20
C TYR A 24 10.64 -23.25 7.76
N LEU A 25 9.71 -22.55 7.12
CA LEU A 25 8.98 -21.43 7.67
C LEU A 25 7.56 -21.86 8.03
N ASP A 26 7.18 -21.74 9.30
CA ASP A 26 5.82 -22.06 9.77
C ASP A 26 4.84 -20.96 9.36
N LEU A 27 3.79 -21.31 8.60
CA LEU A 27 2.79 -20.37 8.11
C LEU A 27 2.10 -19.62 9.25
N LYS A 28 1.88 -20.28 10.40
CA LYS A 28 1.25 -19.66 11.58
C LYS A 28 2.12 -18.53 12.16
N LEU A 29 3.42 -18.55 11.90
CA LEU A 29 4.39 -17.59 12.40
C LEU A 29 4.93 -16.66 11.29
N ALA A 30 4.42 -16.77 10.07
CA ALA A 30 4.86 -15.97 8.93
C ALA A 30 4.50 -14.48 9.03
N ASN A 31 3.40 -14.13 9.72
CA ASN A 31 3.04 -12.72 9.96
C ASN A 31 3.95 -12.03 10.99
N ARG A 32 4.92 -12.72 11.57
CA ARG A 32 5.94 -12.15 12.47
C ARG A 32 7.16 -11.60 11.70
N HIS A 33 6.92 -11.23 10.45
CA HIS A 33 7.84 -10.54 9.56
C HIS A 33 9.14 -11.31 9.28
N GLY A 34 9.97 -10.79 8.38
CA GLY A 34 11.27 -11.38 8.15
C GLY A 34 12.28 -10.48 7.45
N LEU A 35 13.52 -10.95 7.43
CA LEU A 35 14.66 -10.31 6.79
C LEU A 35 15.36 -11.32 5.87
N ILE A 36 15.58 -10.91 4.63
CA ILE A 36 16.41 -11.63 3.66
C ILE A 36 17.57 -10.72 3.28
N THR A 37 18.80 -11.14 3.56
CA THR A 37 19.97 -10.27 3.38
C THR A 37 21.16 -11.02 2.81
N GLY A 38 22.14 -10.30 2.25
CA GLY A 38 23.31 -10.85 1.56
C GLY A 38 23.78 -10.01 0.37
N ALA A 39 24.98 -10.24 -0.13
CA ALA A 39 25.53 -9.50 -1.27
C ALA A 39 24.76 -9.75 -2.58
N THR A 40 25.02 -8.97 -3.62
CA THR A 40 24.44 -9.18 -4.95
C THR A 40 24.87 -10.53 -5.53
N GLY A 41 23.92 -11.26 -6.13
CA GLY A 41 24.16 -12.56 -6.76
C GLY A 41 24.26 -13.76 -5.81
N THR A 42 24.06 -13.59 -4.50
CA THR A 42 24.24 -14.70 -3.53
C THR A 42 23.03 -15.61 -3.38
N GLY A 43 21.84 -15.19 -3.83
CA GLY A 43 20.61 -16.01 -3.76
C GLY A 43 19.40 -15.33 -3.13
N LYS A 44 19.49 -14.05 -2.72
CA LYS A 44 18.38 -13.30 -2.10
C LYS A 44 17.07 -13.34 -2.92
N THR A 45 17.14 -12.97 -4.20
CA THR A 45 15.96 -12.94 -5.09
C THR A 45 15.35 -14.33 -5.25
N VAL A 46 16.19 -15.38 -5.30
CA VAL A 46 15.70 -16.77 -5.31
C VAL A 46 14.99 -17.11 -4.00
N THR A 47 15.50 -16.66 -2.85
CA THR A 47 14.82 -16.86 -1.54
C THR A 47 13.48 -16.13 -1.47
N LEU A 48 13.43 -14.89 -1.95
CA LEU A 48 12.17 -14.13 -2.09
C LEU A 48 11.20 -14.93 -2.96
N GLN A 49 11.64 -15.37 -4.14
CA GLN A 49 10.84 -16.13 -5.08
C GLN A 49 10.28 -17.42 -4.47
N ILE A 50 11.10 -18.27 -3.84
CA ILE A 50 10.59 -19.53 -3.23
C ILE A 50 9.58 -19.28 -2.11
N LEU A 51 9.73 -18.18 -1.37
CA LEU A 51 8.78 -17.81 -0.32
C LEU A 51 7.48 -17.32 -0.95
N ALA A 52 7.55 -16.47 -1.98
CA ALA A 52 6.37 -16.01 -2.71
C ALA A 52 5.61 -17.19 -3.34
N GLU A 53 6.31 -18.13 -3.99
CA GLU A 53 5.76 -19.38 -4.51
C GLU A 53 5.11 -20.23 -3.40
N GLY A 54 5.78 -20.36 -2.26
CA GLY A 54 5.29 -21.12 -1.11
C GLY A 54 4.02 -20.53 -0.51
N PHE A 55 3.99 -19.22 -0.29
CA PHE A 55 2.81 -18.51 0.19
C PHE A 55 1.65 -18.62 -0.80
N ALA A 56 1.90 -18.37 -2.09
CA ALA A 56 0.88 -18.52 -3.13
C ALA A 56 0.31 -19.94 -3.19
N SER A 57 1.18 -20.96 -3.11
CA SER A 57 0.76 -22.37 -3.05
C SER A 57 -0.12 -22.68 -1.82
N ALA A 58 0.14 -22.02 -0.69
CA ALA A 58 -0.66 -22.13 0.53
C ALA A 58 -1.97 -21.30 0.49
N GLY A 59 -2.30 -20.65 -0.64
CA GLY A 59 -3.48 -19.80 -0.74
C GLY A 59 -3.32 -18.42 -0.09
N VAL A 60 -2.09 -18.01 0.21
CA VAL A 60 -1.77 -16.69 0.77
C VAL A 60 -1.39 -15.74 -0.36
N PRO A 61 -2.16 -14.66 -0.60
CA PRO A 61 -1.78 -13.62 -1.54
C PRO A 61 -0.43 -12.98 -1.16
N VAL A 62 0.34 -12.58 -2.15
CA VAL A 62 1.68 -12.00 -1.97
C VAL A 62 1.77 -10.69 -2.72
N PHE A 63 2.38 -9.67 -2.14
CA PHE A 63 2.77 -8.46 -2.83
C PHE A 63 4.30 -8.34 -2.84
N CYS A 64 4.89 -8.15 -4.01
CA CYS A 64 6.33 -8.00 -4.18
C CYS A 64 6.62 -6.67 -4.89
N ALA A 65 7.39 -5.80 -4.25
CA ALA A 65 7.97 -4.63 -4.92
C ALA A 65 9.25 -5.06 -5.65
N ASP A 66 9.16 -5.26 -6.97
CA ASP A 66 10.25 -5.74 -7.82
C ASP A 66 10.97 -4.56 -8.47
N ILE A 67 12.08 -4.18 -7.85
CA ILE A 67 12.91 -3.06 -8.28
C ILE A 67 13.83 -3.45 -9.44
N LYS A 68 14.30 -4.70 -9.48
CA LYS A 68 15.26 -5.17 -10.49
C LYS A 68 14.59 -5.68 -11.76
N GLY A 69 13.30 -6.03 -11.67
CA GLY A 69 12.55 -6.63 -12.78
C GLY A 69 12.74 -8.15 -12.89
N ASP A 70 13.48 -8.75 -11.96
CA ASP A 70 13.90 -10.15 -12.02
C ASP A 70 12.82 -11.13 -11.56
N LEU A 71 11.75 -10.66 -10.90
CA LEU A 71 10.73 -11.51 -10.29
C LEU A 71 9.61 -11.89 -11.25
N SER A 72 9.50 -11.20 -12.39
CA SER A 72 8.38 -11.41 -13.32
C SER A 72 8.28 -12.83 -13.88
N GLY A 73 9.39 -13.58 -13.96
CA GLY A 73 9.41 -14.98 -14.38
C GLY A 73 8.60 -15.93 -13.49
N ILE A 74 8.18 -15.51 -12.29
CA ILE A 74 7.33 -16.31 -11.41
C ILE A 74 5.98 -16.69 -12.06
N ALA A 75 5.56 -15.94 -13.09
CA ALA A 75 4.35 -16.21 -13.86
C ALA A 75 4.53 -17.25 -14.98
N ALA A 76 5.72 -17.83 -15.14
CA ALA A 76 6.02 -18.86 -16.13
C ALA A 76 6.62 -20.10 -15.46
N PRO A 77 6.39 -21.31 -16.01
CA PRO A 77 6.96 -22.52 -15.44
C PRO A 77 8.49 -22.48 -15.50
N GLY A 78 9.12 -23.04 -14.46
CA GLY A 78 10.56 -23.21 -14.44
C GLY A 78 11.07 -24.13 -15.53
N GLU A 79 12.38 -24.04 -15.80
CA GLU A 79 13.07 -24.89 -16.76
C GLU A 79 13.97 -25.88 -16.04
N ALA A 80 14.00 -27.11 -16.55
CA ALA A 80 14.92 -28.15 -16.09
C ALA A 80 16.37 -27.78 -16.45
N LYS A 81 17.10 -27.23 -15.48
CA LYS A 81 18.53 -26.94 -15.59
C LYS A 81 19.32 -27.88 -14.68
N ASP A 82 20.45 -28.41 -15.15
CA ASP A 82 21.25 -29.41 -14.43
C ASP A 82 21.58 -29.01 -12.99
N PHE A 83 21.94 -27.74 -12.78
CA PHE A 83 22.28 -27.23 -11.44
C PHE A 83 21.06 -27.15 -10.50
N LEU A 84 19.84 -26.95 -11.04
CA LEU A 84 18.60 -26.93 -10.24
C LEU A 84 18.19 -28.35 -9.86
N ILE A 85 18.28 -29.29 -10.79
CA ILE A 85 17.98 -30.71 -10.55
C ILE A 85 18.93 -31.27 -9.50
N LYS A 86 20.24 -31.09 -9.70
CA LYS A 86 21.26 -31.52 -8.74
C LYS A 86 21.02 -30.94 -7.34
N ARG A 87 20.64 -29.66 -7.26
CA ARG A 87 20.32 -29.01 -5.98
C ARG A 87 19.06 -29.59 -5.34
N ALA A 88 18.02 -29.87 -6.12
CA ALA A 88 16.81 -30.53 -5.62
C ALA A 88 17.12 -31.93 -5.09
N GLU A 89 17.97 -32.70 -5.78
CA GLU A 89 18.44 -34.02 -5.32
C GLU A 89 19.24 -33.93 -4.01
N GLU A 90 20.20 -32.99 -3.92
CA GLU A 90 21.06 -32.79 -2.74
C GLU A 90 20.25 -32.49 -1.47
N ILE A 91 19.17 -31.73 -1.59
CA ILE A 91 18.30 -31.38 -0.46
C ILE A 91 17.12 -32.35 -0.27
N GLY A 92 17.00 -33.39 -1.10
CA GLY A 92 15.90 -34.37 -1.03
C GLY A 92 14.54 -33.84 -1.50
N LEU A 93 14.49 -32.80 -2.33
CA LEU A 93 13.27 -32.27 -2.94
C LEU A 93 12.86 -33.17 -4.12
N SER A 94 12.02 -34.18 -3.84
CA SER A 94 11.45 -35.06 -4.85
C SER A 94 9.95 -35.33 -4.59
N PRO A 95 9.06 -35.17 -5.59
CA PRO A 95 9.35 -34.62 -6.92
C PRO A 95 9.68 -33.12 -6.84
N TYR A 96 10.44 -32.62 -7.82
CA TYR A 96 10.69 -31.19 -8.02
C TYR A 96 9.81 -30.68 -9.16
N PRO A 97 8.64 -30.09 -8.86
CA PRO A 97 7.71 -29.63 -9.88
C PRO A 97 8.18 -28.30 -10.49
N PHE A 98 8.05 -28.19 -11.81
CA PHE A 98 8.09 -26.90 -12.50
C PHE A 98 6.67 -26.38 -12.64
N ALA A 99 6.42 -25.16 -12.15
CA ALA A 99 5.07 -24.60 -12.06
C ALA A 99 5.10 -23.09 -12.33
N GLU A 100 4.04 -22.59 -12.95
CA GLU A 100 3.73 -21.16 -13.01
C GLU A 100 2.80 -20.76 -11.87
N PHE A 101 2.78 -19.48 -11.50
CA PHE A 101 1.93 -18.95 -10.44
C PHE A 101 0.95 -17.88 -10.94
N PRO A 102 -0.23 -17.74 -10.31
CA PRO A 102 -1.15 -16.67 -10.65
C PRO A 102 -0.52 -15.33 -10.27
N VAL A 103 -0.32 -14.46 -11.26
CA VAL A 103 0.38 -13.17 -11.10
C VAL A 103 -0.48 -12.02 -11.60
N THR A 104 -0.47 -10.91 -10.86
CA THR A 104 -0.96 -9.61 -11.32
C THR A 104 0.21 -8.65 -11.37
N PHE A 105 0.47 -8.05 -12.53
CA PHE A 105 1.50 -7.03 -12.67
C PHE A 105 0.92 -5.64 -12.38
N TRP A 106 1.63 -4.88 -11.55
CA TRP A 106 1.30 -3.52 -11.16
C TRP A 106 2.43 -2.57 -11.57
N ASP A 107 2.10 -1.33 -11.90
CA ASP A 107 3.06 -0.29 -12.24
C ASP A 107 2.44 1.09 -11.94
N LEU A 108 3.20 2.01 -11.36
CA LEU A 108 2.71 3.38 -11.11
C LEU A 108 2.51 4.16 -12.43
N TYR A 109 3.28 3.83 -13.47
CA TYR A 109 3.20 4.50 -14.78
C TYR A 109 2.35 3.74 -15.80
N GLY A 110 1.94 2.50 -15.49
CA GLY A 110 1.11 1.66 -16.36
C GLY A 110 1.81 1.15 -17.63
N GLU A 111 3.14 1.08 -17.66
CA GLU A 111 3.95 0.61 -18.79
C GLU A 111 4.18 -0.91 -18.72
N LYS A 112 4.47 -1.43 -17.51
CA LYS A 112 4.82 -2.84 -17.26
C LYS A 112 3.78 -3.61 -16.44
N GLY A 113 2.63 -3.01 -16.17
CA GLY A 113 1.55 -3.56 -15.35
C GLY A 113 0.33 -2.66 -15.33
N HIS A 114 -0.72 -3.07 -14.62
CA HIS A 114 -1.89 -2.24 -14.36
C HIS A 114 -1.53 -1.03 -13.54
N ARG A 115 -2.15 0.11 -13.85
CA ARG A 115 -1.78 1.36 -13.20
C ARG A 115 -2.20 1.38 -11.74
N VAL A 116 -1.24 1.62 -10.85
CA VAL A 116 -1.52 1.88 -9.44
C VAL A 116 -1.75 3.37 -9.25
N ARG A 117 -2.89 3.73 -8.67
CA ARG A 117 -3.21 5.10 -8.26
C ARG A 117 -3.71 5.15 -6.83
N THR A 118 -3.68 6.35 -6.26
CA THR A 118 -4.39 6.74 -5.03
C THR A 118 -4.88 8.17 -5.19
N THR A 119 -5.74 8.66 -4.31
CA THR A 119 -6.18 10.06 -4.34
C THR A 119 -5.37 10.93 -3.37
N ILE A 120 -5.37 12.25 -3.62
CA ILE A 120 -4.83 13.22 -2.65
C ILE A 120 -5.52 13.08 -1.29
N ALA A 121 -6.84 12.84 -1.29
CA ALA A 121 -7.63 12.60 -0.09
C ALA A 121 -7.11 11.38 0.71
N GLU A 122 -6.92 10.23 0.05
CA GLU A 122 -6.41 9.01 0.69
C GLU A 122 -4.98 9.14 1.21
N MET A 123 -4.12 9.87 0.49
CA MET A 123 -2.75 10.13 0.93
C MET A 123 -2.71 10.97 2.21
N GLY A 124 -3.60 11.96 2.30
CA GLY A 124 -3.72 12.83 3.46
C GLY A 124 -2.59 13.86 3.59
N PRO A 125 -2.76 14.84 4.50
CA PRO A 125 -1.85 15.99 4.60
C PRO A 125 -0.45 15.59 5.07
N LEU A 126 -0.34 14.59 5.95
CA LEU A 126 0.94 14.17 6.50
C LEU A 126 1.84 13.54 5.43
N LEU A 127 1.36 12.52 4.70
CA LEU A 127 2.18 11.83 3.70
C LEU A 127 2.52 12.77 2.53
N LEU A 128 1.60 13.67 2.15
CA LEU A 128 1.87 14.72 1.16
C LEU A 128 2.92 15.71 1.63
N ALA A 129 2.83 16.18 2.88
CA ALA A 129 3.85 17.06 3.46
C ALA A 129 5.24 16.42 3.37
N ARG A 130 5.34 15.11 3.63
CA ARG A 130 6.62 14.39 3.51
C ARG A 130 7.07 14.23 2.06
N LEU A 131 6.17 13.86 1.15
CA LEU A 131 6.47 13.75 -0.27
C LEU A 131 7.01 15.09 -0.84
N MET A 132 6.49 16.21 -0.33
CA MET A 132 6.87 17.57 -0.71
C MET A 132 8.06 18.15 0.10
N GLU A 133 8.61 17.41 1.06
CA GLU A 133 9.61 17.89 2.03
C GLU A 133 9.18 19.20 2.73
N ALA A 134 7.90 19.27 3.05
CA ALA A 134 7.29 20.43 3.65
C ALA A 134 7.82 20.69 5.07
N SER A 135 8.04 21.95 5.40
CA SER A 135 8.32 22.39 6.77
C SER A 135 7.09 22.24 7.66
N GLU A 136 7.25 22.30 8.98
CA GLU A 136 6.13 22.22 9.94
C GLU A 136 5.03 23.25 9.66
N ALA A 137 5.40 24.47 9.28
CA ALA A 137 4.44 25.51 8.90
C ALA A 137 3.69 25.18 7.59
N GLN A 138 4.35 24.52 6.64
CA GLN A 138 3.74 24.09 5.38
C GLN A 138 2.85 22.85 5.59
N GLU A 139 3.25 21.91 6.46
CA GLU A 139 2.40 20.81 6.91
C GLU A 139 1.14 21.34 7.60
N GLY A 140 1.26 22.38 8.45
CA GLY A 140 0.11 23.07 9.05
C GLY A 140 -0.85 23.64 8.00
N VAL A 141 -0.32 24.28 6.96
CA VAL A 141 -1.14 24.78 5.84
C VAL A 141 -1.83 23.64 5.08
N LEU A 142 -1.15 22.52 4.84
CA LEU A 142 -1.78 21.34 4.23
C LEU A 142 -2.91 20.78 5.11
N ASN A 143 -2.72 20.69 6.43
CA ASN A 143 -3.80 20.27 7.34
C ASN A 143 -5.02 21.19 7.27
N ILE A 144 -4.79 22.51 7.17
CA ILE A 144 -5.88 23.48 6.98
C ILE A 144 -6.56 23.27 5.62
N ALA A 145 -5.79 23.03 4.54
CA ALA A 145 -6.34 22.74 3.22
C ALA A 145 -7.30 21.55 3.27
N PHE A 146 -6.86 20.41 3.82
CA PHE A 146 -7.71 19.23 3.98
C PHE A 146 -8.96 19.52 4.83
N LYS A 147 -8.82 20.32 5.90
CA LYS A 147 -9.98 20.70 6.71
C LYS A 147 -10.99 21.55 5.94
N ILE A 148 -10.53 22.43 5.07
CA ILE A 148 -11.37 23.24 4.18
C ILE A 148 -12.06 22.33 3.17
N ALA A 149 -11.33 21.39 2.57
CA ALA A 149 -11.87 20.44 1.61
C ALA A 149 -12.99 19.59 2.21
N ASP A 150 -12.75 19.00 3.39
CA ASP A 150 -13.73 18.19 4.12
C ASP A 150 -15.02 18.97 4.39
N LYS A 151 -14.89 20.19 4.92
CA LYS A 151 -16.07 20.97 5.28
C LYS A 151 -16.77 21.59 4.05
N GLY A 152 -16.05 21.78 2.95
CA GLY A 152 -16.57 22.30 1.69
C GLY A 152 -17.11 21.22 0.76
N GLY A 153 -16.97 19.93 1.10
CA GLY A 153 -17.32 18.82 0.22
C GLY A 153 -16.48 18.80 -1.06
N LEU A 154 -15.24 19.29 -1.00
CA LEU A 154 -14.33 19.36 -2.14
C LEU A 154 -13.55 18.04 -2.23
N ALA A 155 -13.84 17.24 -3.25
CA ALA A 155 -13.11 16.01 -3.48
C ALA A 155 -11.68 16.33 -3.94
N LEU A 156 -10.67 15.87 -3.18
CA LEU A 156 -9.26 15.98 -3.54
C LEU A 156 -8.81 14.67 -4.18
N LEU A 157 -8.91 14.57 -5.50
CA LEU A 157 -8.60 13.36 -6.26
C LEU A 157 -7.17 13.42 -6.79
N ASP A 158 -6.81 14.49 -7.47
CA ASP A 158 -5.53 14.64 -8.18
C ASP A 158 -4.72 15.88 -7.78
N LEU A 159 -3.57 16.12 -8.43
CA LEU A 159 -2.72 17.27 -8.14
C LEU A 159 -3.40 18.61 -8.47
N LYS A 160 -4.30 18.67 -9.47
CA LYS A 160 -4.99 19.91 -9.87
C LYS A 160 -5.96 20.35 -8.81
N ASP A 161 -6.63 19.39 -8.16
CA ASP A 161 -7.51 19.65 -7.03
C ASP A 161 -6.80 20.37 -5.88
N LEU A 162 -5.65 19.82 -5.46
CA LEU A 162 -4.86 20.41 -4.39
C LEU A 162 -4.30 21.78 -4.81
N GLN A 163 -3.86 21.91 -6.07
CA GLN A 163 -3.36 23.16 -6.61
C GLN A 163 -4.45 24.25 -6.63
N ALA A 164 -5.68 23.92 -7.04
CA ALA A 164 -6.82 24.83 -7.04
C ALA A 164 -7.19 25.25 -5.62
N LEU A 165 -7.23 24.29 -4.68
CA LEU A 165 -7.50 24.58 -3.28
C LEU A 165 -6.44 25.49 -2.65
N LEU A 166 -5.16 25.24 -2.90
CA LEU A 166 -4.08 26.10 -2.43
C LEU A 166 -4.18 27.51 -3.03
N THR A 167 -4.60 27.63 -4.29
CA THR A 167 -4.83 28.93 -4.95
C THR A 167 -5.95 29.70 -4.24
N TYR A 168 -7.09 29.04 -4.03
CA TYR A 168 -8.19 29.60 -3.24
C TYR A 168 -7.75 30.05 -1.84
N MET A 169 -6.91 29.25 -1.16
CA MET A 169 -6.38 29.61 0.16
C MET A 169 -5.46 30.84 0.13
N ALA A 170 -4.65 31.01 -0.92
CA ALA A 170 -3.79 32.18 -1.09
C ALA A 170 -4.60 33.47 -1.32
N GLU A 171 -5.69 33.39 -2.07
CA GLU A 171 -6.60 34.50 -2.35
C GLU A 171 -7.37 34.92 -1.09
N ASN A 172 -7.79 33.95 -0.28
CA ASN A 172 -8.63 34.16 0.91
C ASN A 172 -7.83 34.10 2.23
N SER A 173 -6.51 34.30 2.18
CA SER A 173 -5.60 33.99 3.29
C SER A 173 -5.89 34.77 4.58
N SER A 174 -6.37 36.02 4.49
CA SER A 174 -6.69 36.87 5.65
C SER A 174 -7.86 36.30 6.46
N GLU A 175 -8.95 35.95 5.78
CA GLU A 175 -10.15 35.40 6.41
C GLU A 175 -9.89 33.99 6.95
N LEU A 176 -9.22 33.14 6.17
CA LEU A 176 -8.85 31.80 6.61
C LEU A 176 -7.90 31.84 7.82
N SER A 177 -6.97 32.80 7.86
CA SER A 177 -6.06 32.97 9.00
C SER A 177 -6.80 33.30 10.29
N GLY A 178 -7.87 34.09 10.21
CA GLY A 178 -8.70 34.43 11.36
C GLY A 178 -9.46 33.24 11.96
N GLN A 179 -9.68 32.17 11.18
CA GLN A 179 -10.51 31.03 11.58
C GLN A 179 -9.71 29.77 11.90
N PHE A 180 -8.64 29.50 11.15
CA PHE A 180 -7.90 28.25 11.20
C PHE A 180 -6.46 28.39 11.71
N GLY A 181 -6.05 29.62 12.06
CA GLY A 181 -4.66 29.94 12.34
C GLY A 181 -3.91 30.38 11.10
N LEU A 182 -2.70 30.91 11.27
CA LEU A 182 -1.96 31.63 10.24
C LEU A 182 -1.76 30.82 8.95
N VAL A 183 -2.38 31.27 7.85
CA VAL A 183 -2.16 30.77 6.50
C VAL A 183 -1.30 31.78 5.75
N SER A 184 0.02 31.60 5.78
CA SER A 184 0.93 32.52 5.09
C SER A 184 0.93 32.27 3.57
N LYS A 185 0.86 33.34 2.76
CA LYS A 185 0.96 33.23 1.29
C LYS A 185 2.29 32.63 0.84
N SER A 186 3.36 32.84 1.63
CA SER A 186 4.68 32.26 1.36
C SER A 186 4.72 30.75 1.55
N SER A 187 4.07 30.21 2.59
CA SER A 187 3.93 28.75 2.77
C SER A 187 3.13 28.14 1.63
N VAL A 188 1.98 28.75 1.27
CA VAL A 188 1.14 28.29 0.16
C VAL A 188 1.92 28.28 -1.16
N GLY A 189 2.61 29.37 -1.49
CA GLY A 189 3.42 29.44 -2.72
C GLY A 189 4.59 28.45 -2.73
N SER A 190 5.12 28.07 -1.56
CA SER A 190 6.14 27.02 -1.46
C SER A 190 5.58 25.63 -1.72
N LEU A 191 4.39 25.33 -1.19
CA LEU A 191 3.68 24.09 -1.48
C LEU A 191 3.34 23.99 -2.98
N GLN A 192 2.84 25.06 -3.59
CA GLN A 192 2.55 25.07 -5.04
C GLN A 192 3.79 24.75 -5.90
N ARG A 193 4.97 25.30 -5.56
CA ARG A 193 6.22 24.95 -6.26
C ARG A 193 6.63 23.49 -6.06
N ALA A 194 6.41 22.95 -4.86
CA ALA A 194 6.68 21.54 -4.60
C ALA A 194 5.72 20.61 -5.36
N LEU A 195 4.44 20.99 -5.55
CA LEU A 195 3.51 20.25 -6.41
C LEU A 195 3.98 20.21 -7.86
N LEU A 196 4.43 21.35 -8.42
CA LEU A 196 4.99 21.41 -9.77
C LEU A 196 6.22 20.50 -9.93
N LEU A 197 7.08 20.41 -8.90
CA LEU A 197 8.22 19.50 -8.91
C LEU A 197 7.75 18.03 -8.95
N LEU A 198 6.75 17.66 -8.13
CA LEU A 198 6.20 16.30 -8.12
C LEU A 198 5.53 15.94 -9.45
N GLU A 199 4.77 16.87 -10.04
CA GLU A 199 4.19 16.72 -11.37
C GLU A 199 5.28 16.49 -12.42
N SER A 200 6.39 17.25 -12.39
CA SER A 200 7.51 17.02 -13.31
C SER A 200 8.22 15.67 -13.13
N GLN A 201 8.06 15.04 -11.96
CA GLN A 201 8.55 13.68 -11.67
C GLN A 201 7.55 12.58 -12.04
N GLY A 202 6.39 12.95 -12.59
CA GLY A 202 5.34 12.03 -13.02
C GLY A 202 4.38 11.60 -11.91
N ALA A 203 4.25 12.37 -10.81
CA ALA A 203 3.31 12.07 -9.74
C ALA A 203 1.83 12.26 -10.15
N ASP A 204 1.56 13.04 -11.20
CA ASP A 204 0.24 13.17 -11.82
C ASP A 204 -0.34 11.84 -12.30
N GLN A 205 0.53 10.89 -12.67
CA GLN A 205 0.14 9.56 -13.08
C GLN A 205 -0.28 8.66 -11.92
N PHE A 206 0.18 9.00 -10.70
CA PHE A 206 -0.08 8.25 -9.47
C PHE A 206 -1.31 8.79 -8.72
N PHE A 207 -1.57 10.09 -8.78
CA PHE A 207 -2.73 10.69 -8.12
C PHE A 207 -3.95 10.75 -9.04
N GLY A 208 -5.02 10.04 -8.67
CA GLY A 208 -6.29 10.05 -9.40
C GLY A 208 -7.08 8.76 -9.22
N GLU A 209 -8.14 8.60 -10.02
CA GLU A 209 -9.04 7.43 -9.95
C GLU A 209 -8.89 6.47 -11.15
N PRO A 210 -9.17 5.17 -10.97
CA PRO A 210 -9.55 4.55 -9.70
C PRO A 210 -8.35 4.30 -8.79
N ALA A 211 -8.53 4.62 -7.50
CA ALA A 211 -7.57 4.27 -6.46
C ALA A 211 -7.49 2.74 -6.29
N LEU A 212 -6.28 2.25 -5.98
CA LEU A 212 -6.02 0.84 -5.78
C LEU A 212 -6.84 0.28 -4.60
N SER A 213 -7.65 -0.74 -4.88
CA SER A 213 -8.35 -1.48 -3.83
C SER A 213 -7.43 -2.54 -3.22
N ILE A 214 -7.35 -2.56 -1.88
CA ILE A 214 -6.63 -3.59 -1.14
C ILE A 214 -7.16 -5.00 -1.45
N GLN A 215 -8.46 -5.14 -1.69
CA GLN A 215 -9.07 -6.43 -2.02
C GLN A 215 -8.53 -7.03 -3.32
N ASP A 216 -8.13 -6.18 -4.28
CA ASP A 216 -7.58 -6.63 -5.55
C ASP A 216 -6.14 -7.16 -5.42
N ILE A 217 -5.39 -6.69 -4.42
CA ILE A 217 -4.07 -7.25 -4.06
C ILE A 217 -4.22 -8.58 -3.30
N MET A 218 -5.31 -8.75 -2.56
CA MET A 218 -5.56 -9.91 -1.70
C MET A 218 -6.32 -11.05 -2.42
N ARG A 219 -6.32 -11.07 -3.75
CA ARG A 219 -7.06 -12.07 -4.53
C ARG A 219 -6.44 -13.46 -4.38
N VAL A 220 -7.33 -14.45 -4.45
CA VAL A 220 -7.01 -15.86 -4.58
C VAL A 220 -7.54 -16.31 -5.93
N ALA A 221 -6.72 -17.05 -6.67
CA ALA A 221 -7.07 -17.59 -7.97
C ALA A 221 -8.14 -18.70 -7.84
N PRO A 222 -8.86 -19.04 -8.93
CA PRO A 222 -9.91 -20.07 -8.89
C PRO A 222 -9.42 -21.46 -8.46
N ASP A 223 -8.13 -21.75 -8.59
CA ASP A 223 -7.48 -22.99 -8.16
C ASP A 223 -7.09 -22.99 -6.67
N GLY A 224 -7.45 -21.94 -5.92
CA GLY A 224 -7.18 -21.80 -4.49
C GLY A 224 -5.81 -21.21 -4.14
N ARG A 225 -4.95 -20.94 -5.13
CA ARG A 225 -3.64 -20.33 -4.89
C ARG A 225 -3.75 -18.83 -4.69
N GLY A 226 -2.96 -18.27 -3.79
CA GLY A 226 -2.87 -16.82 -3.58
C GLY A 226 -2.26 -16.15 -4.82
N THR A 227 -2.85 -15.04 -5.26
CA THR A 227 -2.29 -14.26 -6.36
C THR A 227 -1.03 -13.53 -5.91
N ILE A 228 0.00 -13.53 -6.75
CA ILE A 228 1.26 -12.81 -6.53
C ILE A 228 1.17 -11.48 -7.29
N SER A 229 0.96 -10.39 -6.55
CA SER A 229 1.01 -9.02 -7.04
C SER A 229 2.46 -8.56 -7.17
N VAL A 230 2.95 -8.37 -8.39
CA VAL A 230 4.31 -7.91 -8.66
C VAL A 230 4.27 -6.46 -9.14
N LEU A 231 4.75 -5.54 -8.31
CA LEU A 231 4.93 -4.13 -8.67
C LEU A 231 6.26 -3.95 -9.41
N ALA A 232 6.20 -3.57 -10.68
CA ALA A 232 7.36 -3.12 -11.43
C ALA A 232 7.80 -1.75 -10.91
N ALA A 233 8.98 -1.70 -10.29
CA ALA A 233 9.50 -0.51 -9.63
C ALA A 233 10.87 -0.04 -10.18
N ASP A 234 11.26 -0.52 -11.37
CA ASP A 234 12.53 -0.16 -12.00
C ASP A 234 12.63 1.34 -12.29
N ARG A 235 11.55 1.95 -12.80
CA ARG A 235 11.51 3.41 -13.00
C ARG A 235 11.37 4.17 -11.69
N LEU A 236 10.74 3.57 -10.68
CA LEU A 236 10.56 4.16 -9.35
C LEU A 236 11.88 4.34 -8.59
N MET A 237 12.93 3.59 -8.93
CA MET A 237 14.29 3.82 -8.41
C MET A 237 14.79 5.24 -8.69
N MET A 238 14.35 5.87 -9.78
CA MET A 238 14.72 7.24 -10.11
C MET A 238 14.01 8.26 -9.22
N ASN A 239 12.91 7.86 -8.56
CA ASN A 239 12.12 8.68 -7.65
C ASN A 239 11.91 7.97 -6.29
N PRO A 240 12.96 7.78 -5.45
CA PRO A 240 12.87 7.01 -4.20
C PRO A 240 11.81 7.52 -3.21
N ARG A 241 11.56 8.84 -3.21
CA ARG A 241 10.55 9.46 -2.34
C ARG A 241 9.14 9.00 -2.69
N LEU A 242 8.80 9.01 -3.98
CA LEU A 242 7.49 8.54 -4.45
C LEU A 242 7.28 7.06 -4.12
N TYR A 243 8.33 6.25 -4.29
CA TYR A 243 8.33 4.84 -3.92
C TYR A 243 8.08 4.63 -2.41
N ALA A 244 8.85 5.29 -1.55
CA ALA A 244 8.71 5.16 -0.10
C ALA A 244 7.35 5.65 0.39
N THR A 245 6.85 6.78 -0.14
CA THR A 245 5.53 7.31 0.16
C THR A 245 4.43 6.36 -0.28
N PHE A 246 4.51 5.79 -1.49
CA PHE A 246 3.53 4.81 -1.97
C PHE A 246 3.48 3.57 -1.07
N LEU A 247 4.63 3.00 -0.72
CA LEU A 247 4.67 1.80 0.12
C LEU A 247 4.16 2.07 1.53
N LEU A 248 4.48 3.23 2.11
CA LEU A 248 3.94 3.62 3.40
C LEU A 248 2.43 3.86 3.34
N TRP A 249 1.95 4.52 2.29
CA TRP A 249 0.52 4.68 2.04
C TRP A 249 -0.17 3.32 1.98
N LEU A 250 0.34 2.40 1.17
CA LEU A 250 -0.24 1.06 1.01
C LEU A 250 -0.32 0.29 2.33
N LEU A 251 0.75 0.30 3.12
CA LEU A 251 0.76 -0.33 4.44
C LEU A 251 -0.19 0.36 5.43
N SER A 252 -0.36 1.67 5.32
CA SER A 252 -1.30 2.42 6.15
C SER A 252 -2.75 2.08 5.77
N GLU A 253 -3.08 2.08 4.47
CA GLU A 253 -4.43 1.73 3.99
C GLU A 253 -4.80 0.29 4.40
N LEU A 254 -3.84 -0.64 4.34
CA LEU A 254 -4.03 -2.00 4.85
C LEU A 254 -4.35 -2.04 6.35
N PHE A 255 -3.65 -1.26 7.16
CA PHE A 255 -3.89 -1.22 8.60
C PHE A 255 -5.30 -0.73 8.93
N GLU A 256 -5.78 0.22 8.14
CA GLU A 256 -7.09 0.85 8.33
C GLU A 256 -8.24 0.02 7.77
N GLU A 257 -8.09 -0.58 6.59
CA GLU A 257 -9.14 -1.39 5.98
C GLU A 257 -9.28 -2.79 6.62
N LEU A 258 -8.18 -3.39 7.06
CA LEU A 258 -8.21 -4.76 7.57
C LEU A 258 -8.69 -4.81 9.02
N PRO A 259 -9.54 -5.78 9.39
CA PRO A 259 -9.89 -6.01 10.79
C PRO A 259 -8.73 -6.66 11.53
N GLU A 260 -8.64 -6.39 12.84
CA GLU A 260 -7.77 -7.16 13.71
C GLU A 260 -8.19 -8.63 13.75
N VAL A 261 -7.20 -9.50 13.78
CA VAL A 261 -7.34 -10.95 13.81
C VAL A 261 -6.41 -11.53 14.86
N GLY A 262 -6.87 -12.59 15.53
CA GLY A 262 -6.04 -13.35 16.45
C GLY A 262 -5.02 -14.24 15.72
N ASP A 263 -4.67 -15.35 16.34
CA ASP A 263 -3.74 -16.32 15.77
C ASP A 263 -4.39 -17.09 14.61
N LEU A 264 -4.01 -16.75 13.37
CA LEU A 264 -4.43 -17.46 12.16
C LEU A 264 -3.49 -18.64 11.85
N ALA A 265 -3.99 -19.64 11.13
CA ALA A 265 -3.16 -20.76 10.65
C ALA A 265 -2.14 -20.33 9.58
N GLN A 266 -2.45 -19.24 8.85
CA GLN A 266 -1.59 -18.63 7.86
C GLN A 266 -1.91 -17.12 7.75
N PRO A 267 -0.97 -16.29 7.27
CA PRO A 267 -1.23 -14.87 7.03
C PRO A 267 -2.32 -14.64 5.98
N LYS A 268 -2.96 -13.47 6.04
CA LYS A 268 -3.93 -13.02 5.02
C LYS A 268 -3.25 -12.45 3.78
N LEU A 269 -2.04 -11.93 3.94
CA LEU A 269 -1.25 -11.26 2.90
C LEU A 269 0.21 -11.21 3.36
N VAL A 270 1.15 -11.32 2.42
CA VAL A 270 2.58 -11.17 2.70
C VAL A 270 3.19 -10.13 1.75
N PHE A 271 3.96 -9.18 2.30
CA PHE A 271 4.73 -8.20 1.56
C PHE A 271 6.20 -8.59 1.47
N PHE A 272 6.79 -8.43 0.29
CA PHE A 272 8.22 -8.40 0.07
C PHE A 272 8.64 -7.03 -0.46
N PHE A 273 9.51 -6.37 0.28
CA PHE A 273 10.18 -5.16 -0.15
C PHE A 273 11.57 -5.53 -0.65
N ASP A 274 11.72 -5.71 -1.97
CA ASP A 274 13.05 -5.77 -2.56
C ASP A 274 13.75 -4.43 -2.38
N GLU A 275 15.08 -4.48 -2.29
CA GLU A 275 15.94 -3.33 -2.00
C GLU A 275 15.37 -2.40 -0.91
N ALA A 276 15.00 -3.00 0.22
CA ALA A 276 14.37 -2.33 1.37
C ALA A 276 15.13 -1.09 1.87
N HIS A 277 16.44 -0.99 1.59
CA HIS A 277 17.23 0.19 1.89
C HIS A 277 16.65 1.49 1.29
N LEU A 278 15.92 1.40 0.16
CA LEU A 278 15.27 2.56 -0.46
C LEU A 278 14.13 3.16 0.38
N LEU A 279 13.53 2.37 1.30
CA LEU A 279 12.52 2.86 2.22
C LEU A 279 13.11 3.75 3.33
N PHE A 280 14.40 3.55 3.65
CA PHE A 280 15.04 4.13 4.82
C PHE A 280 16.14 5.13 4.47
N ARG A 281 16.69 5.06 3.26
CA ARG A 281 17.76 5.97 2.83
C ARG A 281 17.23 7.40 2.77
N ASP A 282 17.90 8.29 3.49
CA ASP A 282 17.54 9.71 3.60
C ASP A 282 16.12 9.94 4.14
N ALA A 283 15.51 8.91 4.77
CA ALA A 283 14.20 8.99 5.39
C ALA A 283 14.27 9.82 6.69
N PRO A 284 13.41 10.83 6.87
CA PRO A 284 13.30 11.54 8.15
C PRO A 284 12.97 10.58 9.31
N SER A 285 13.43 10.88 10.53
CA SER A 285 13.20 10.01 11.70
C SER A 285 11.72 9.69 11.93
N VAL A 286 10.85 10.67 11.74
CA VAL A 286 9.38 10.53 11.85
C VAL A 286 8.83 9.50 10.86
N LEU A 287 9.40 9.42 9.65
CA LEU A 287 8.99 8.43 8.65
C LEU A 287 9.40 7.02 9.09
N VAL A 288 10.62 6.88 9.59
CA VAL A 288 11.14 5.61 10.12
C VAL A 288 10.28 5.13 11.30
N GLU A 289 9.98 6.02 12.25
CA GLU A 289 9.08 5.74 13.39
C GLU A 289 7.69 5.30 12.91
N ARG A 290 7.17 5.91 11.85
CA ARG A 290 5.88 5.53 11.29
C ARG A 290 5.91 4.16 10.62
N VAL A 291 6.96 3.86 9.84
CA VAL A 291 7.15 2.53 9.25
C VAL A 291 7.26 1.48 10.35
N GLU A 292 8.03 1.75 11.40
CA GLU A 292 8.14 0.87 12.57
C GLU A 292 6.77 0.62 13.21
N GLN A 293 6.00 1.68 13.48
CA GLN A 293 4.66 1.58 14.04
C GLN A 293 3.75 0.71 13.16
N VAL A 294 3.74 0.94 11.84
CA VAL A 294 2.89 0.21 10.91
C VAL A 294 3.32 -1.26 10.82
N VAL A 295 4.61 -1.57 10.74
CA VAL A 295 5.12 -2.95 10.77
C VAL A 295 4.67 -3.64 12.06
N ARG A 296 4.81 -2.99 13.22
CA ARG A 296 4.38 -3.55 14.51
C ARG A 296 2.87 -3.85 14.56
N LEU A 297 2.06 -2.95 14.01
CA LEU A 297 0.60 -3.03 14.08
C LEU A 297 0.00 -3.96 13.01
N ILE A 298 0.56 -4.01 11.81
CA ILE A 298 -0.02 -4.80 10.70
C ILE A 298 0.03 -6.30 10.98
N ARG A 299 0.92 -6.75 11.87
CA ARG A 299 0.95 -8.12 12.37
C ARG A 299 -0.40 -8.56 12.95
N SER A 300 -1.07 -7.71 13.75
CA SER A 300 -2.38 -8.03 14.34
C SER A 300 -3.50 -8.07 13.29
N LYS A 301 -3.26 -7.55 12.08
CA LYS A 301 -4.16 -7.68 10.93
C LYS A 301 -3.91 -8.97 10.12
N GLY A 302 -2.91 -9.77 10.53
CA GLY A 302 -2.55 -11.02 9.87
C GLY A 302 -1.65 -10.82 8.64
N VAL A 303 -0.93 -9.70 8.54
CA VAL A 303 -0.06 -9.41 7.39
C VAL A 303 1.40 -9.66 7.75
N GLY A 304 2.13 -10.39 6.90
CA GLY A 304 3.57 -10.56 6.98
C GLY A 304 4.31 -9.50 6.17
N VAL A 305 5.47 -9.05 6.65
CA VAL A 305 6.32 -8.07 5.94
C VAL A 305 7.74 -8.59 5.94
N TYR A 306 8.34 -8.68 4.76
CA TYR A 306 9.67 -9.22 4.56
C TYR A 306 10.54 -8.17 3.86
N PHE A 307 11.59 -7.73 4.54
CA PHE A 307 12.56 -6.81 3.96
C PHE A 307 13.67 -7.59 3.29
N VAL A 308 13.94 -7.27 2.03
CA VAL A 308 15.03 -7.86 1.27
C VAL A 308 16.05 -6.77 0.96
N THR A 309 17.27 -6.91 1.48
CA THR A 309 18.31 -5.88 1.38
C THR A 309 19.68 -6.50 1.18
N GLN A 310 20.68 -5.71 0.80
CA GLN A 310 22.03 -6.21 0.64
C GLN A 310 22.77 -6.30 1.99
N ASN A 311 22.52 -5.34 2.88
CA ASN A 311 23.18 -5.24 4.17
C ASN A 311 22.13 -5.07 5.29
N PRO A 312 22.21 -5.84 6.39
CA PRO A 312 21.29 -5.66 7.52
C PRO A 312 21.32 -4.24 8.11
N LEU A 313 22.46 -3.54 8.04
CA LEU A 313 22.61 -2.17 8.54
C LEU A 313 21.78 -1.13 7.77
N ASP A 314 21.24 -1.50 6.61
CA ASP A 314 20.38 -0.61 5.83
C ASP A 314 18.94 -0.57 6.38
N VAL A 315 18.60 -1.43 7.34
CA VAL A 315 17.31 -1.45 8.03
C VAL A 315 17.52 -0.94 9.47
N PRO A 316 16.71 0.03 9.95
CA PRO A 316 16.78 0.53 11.32
C PRO A 316 16.67 -0.56 12.39
N GLU A 317 17.44 -0.45 13.47
CA GLU A 317 17.51 -1.45 14.53
C GLU A 317 16.15 -1.74 15.18
N THR A 318 15.33 -0.70 15.36
CA THR A 318 13.98 -0.84 15.93
C THR A 318 13.06 -1.68 15.05
N ILE A 319 13.22 -1.60 13.72
CA ILE A 319 12.51 -2.44 12.75
C ILE A 319 13.11 -3.83 12.70
N LEU A 320 14.44 -3.97 12.69
CA LEU A 320 15.14 -5.27 12.74
C LEU A 320 14.70 -6.13 13.94
N ALA A 321 14.39 -5.50 15.07
CA ALA A 321 13.87 -6.16 16.26
C ALA A 321 12.46 -6.75 16.08
N GLN A 322 11.68 -6.26 15.10
CA GLN A 322 10.37 -6.80 14.75
C GLN A 322 10.44 -7.99 13.77
N LEU A 323 11.60 -8.23 13.14
CA LEU A 323 11.77 -9.23 12.09
C LEU A 323 12.15 -10.59 12.69
N GLY A 324 11.15 -11.46 12.85
CA GLY A 324 11.33 -12.74 13.53
C GLY A 324 11.97 -13.84 12.68
N ASN A 325 11.69 -13.88 11.37
CA ASN A 325 12.24 -14.88 10.46
C ASN A 325 13.46 -14.32 9.71
N ARG A 326 14.57 -15.04 9.67
CA ARG A 326 15.83 -14.55 9.11
C ARG A 326 16.47 -15.53 8.13
N VAL A 327 16.86 -15.01 6.96
CA VAL A 327 17.67 -15.70 5.96
C VAL A 327 18.84 -14.80 5.56
N GLN A 328 20.04 -15.17 5.96
CA GLN A 328 21.27 -14.43 5.66
C GLN A 328 22.11 -15.22 4.65
N HIS A 329 22.11 -14.76 3.40
CA HIS A 329 23.04 -15.20 2.37
C HIS A 329 24.45 -14.64 2.61
N ALA A 330 25.41 -15.08 1.82
CA ALA A 330 26.78 -14.62 1.91
C ALA A 330 26.91 -13.09 1.91
N LEU A 331 27.78 -12.54 2.77
CA LEU A 331 28.20 -11.14 2.74
C LEU A 331 29.68 -11.07 2.37
N ARG A 332 30.06 -10.03 1.64
CA ARG A 332 31.46 -9.74 1.32
C ARG A 332 31.96 -8.71 2.32
N ALA A 333 33.06 -9.00 3.01
CA ALA A 333 33.61 -8.17 4.09
C ALA A 333 35.02 -7.68 3.78
N TYR A 334 35.14 -6.73 2.83
CA TYR A 334 36.42 -6.13 2.44
C TYR A 334 36.70 -4.81 3.16
N THR A 335 35.65 -4.12 3.59
CA THR A 335 35.73 -2.82 4.28
C THR A 335 35.34 -2.92 5.75
N PRO A 336 35.76 -1.97 6.63
CA PRO A 336 35.35 -1.95 8.03
C PRO A 336 33.82 -1.89 8.22
N ARG A 337 33.10 -1.18 7.32
CA ARG A 337 31.64 -1.12 7.34
C ARG A 337 31.03 -2.50 7.05
N GLU A 338 31.57 -3.23 6.08
CA GLU A 338 31.08 -4.57 5.75
C GLU A 338 31.43 -5.59 6.86
N GLN A 339 32.60 -5.49 7.49
CA GLN A 339 32.94 -6.32 8.65
C GLN A 339 31.96 -6.09 9.80
N LYS A 340 31.61 -4.82 10.08
CA LYS A 340 30.57 -4.49 11.05
C LYS A 340 29.21 -5.08 10.67
N ALA A 341 28.88 -5.10 9.38
CA ALA A 341 27.64 -5.70 8.89
C ALA A 341 27.60 -7.22 9.11
N VAL A 342 28.69 -7.93 8.84
CA VAL A 342 28.80 -9.37 9.12
C VAL A 342 28.63 -9.65 10.62
N LYS A 343 29.34 -8.91 11.46
CA LYS A 343 29.21 -9.04 12.92
C LYS A 343 27.78 -8.79 13.40
N THR A 344 27.16 -7.71 12.92
CA THR A 344 25.77 -7.37 13.25
C THR A 344 24.83 -8.48 12.82
N ALA A 345 24.96 -8.99 11.59
CA ALA A 345 24.17 -10.12 11.11
C ALA A 345 24.32 -11.35 12.01
N ALA A 346 25.55 -11.73 12.35
CA ALA A 346 25.85 -12.89 13.19
C ALA A 346 25.23 -12.77 14.59
N GLU A 347 25.31 -11.59 15.22
CA GLU A 347 24.76 -11.31 16.55
C GLU A 347 23.22 -11.36 16.58
N THR A 348 22.56 -11.24 15.43
CA THR A 348 21.11 -11.33 15.35
C THR A 348 20.59 -12.77 15.45
N PHE A 349 21.43 -13.79 15.25
CA PHE A 349 20.98 -15.18 15.24
C PHE A 349 20.99 -15.81 16.64
N ARG A 350 20.08 -16.77 16.85
CA ARG A 350 20.25 -17.70 17.96
C ARG A 350 21.47 -18.59 17.66
N PRO A 351 22.51 -18.60 18.50
CA PRO A 351 23.79 -19.23 18.17
C PRO A 351 23.68 -20.75 18.07
N ASN A 352 24.48 -21.32 17.18
CA ASN A 352 24.66 -22.75 17.01
C ASN A 352 26.07 -23.15 17.51
N PRO A 353 26.20 -24.03 18.52
CA PRO A 353 27.51 -24.47 19.00
C PRO A 353 28.38 -25.20 17.97
N ALA A 354 27.79 -25.68 16.87
CA ALA A 354 28.51 -26.43 15.85
C ALA A 354 29.36 -25.56 14.91
N PHE A 355 29.11 -24.25 14.80
CA PHE A 355 29.88 -23.35 13.93
C PHE A 355 29.78 -21.87 14.35
N SER A 356 30.76 -21.06 13.96
CA SER A 356 30.70 -19.60 14.10
C SER A 356 29.82 -18.98 13.01
N CYS A 357 28.80 -18.22 13.40
CA CYS A 357 27.92 -17.52 12.44
C CYS A 357 28.70 -16.48 11.62
N GLU A 358 29.62 -15.75 12.26
CA GLU A 358 30.43 -14.72 11.62
C GLU A 358 31.32 -15.33 10.52
N GLU A 359 32.03 -16.42 10.84
CA GLU A 359 32.86 -17.14 9.86
C GLU A 359 32.00 -17.74 8.75
N ALA A 360 30.88 -18.38 9.11
CA ALA A 360 29.98 -19.00 8.16
C ALA A 360 29.46 -17.99 7.13
N ILE A 361 29.01 -16.80 7.55
CA ILE A 361 28.49 -15.76 6.64
C ILE A 361 29.49 -15.43 5.52
N THR A 362 30.78 -15.40 5.82
CA THR A 362 31.83 -15.11 4.83
C THR A 362 32.18 -16.29 3.93
N ALA A 363 31.90 -17.51 4.38
CA ALA A 363 32.22 -18.76 3.68
C ALA A 363 31.06 -19.30 2.83
N LEU A 364 29.85 -18.78 2.98
CA LEU A 364 28.65 -19.22 2.25
C LEU A 364 28.84 -19.10 0.72
N GLY A 365 28.46 -20.15 0.00
CA GLY A 365 28.37 -20.16 -1.45
C GLY A 365 27.08 -19.55 -2.00
N THR A 366 26.94 -19.56 -3.33
CA THR A 366 25.70 -19.10 -4.00
C THR A 366 24.55 -20.08 -3.78
N GLY A 367 23.44 -19.58 -3.24
CA GLY A 367 22.28 -20.39 -2.86
C GLY A 367 22.41 -21.04 -1.48
N GLU A 368 23.47 -20.71 -0.72
CA GLU A 368 23.61 -21.10 0.68
C GLU A 368 23.28 -19.90 1.59
N ALA A 369 22.62 -20.17 2.71
CA ALA A 369 22.26 -19.14 3.68
C ALA A 369 22.32 -19.66 5.12
N LEU A 370 22.52 -18.76 6.08
CA LEU A 370 22.13 -19.00 7.46
C LEU A 370 20.63 -18.77 7.60
N VAL A 371 19.92 -19.78 8.08
CA VAL A 371 18.46 -19.73 8.26
C VAL A 371 18.13 -19.86 9.74
N SER A 372 17.27 -18.97 10.23
CA SER A 372 16.65 -19.06 11.55
C SER A 372 15.21 -18.55 11.44
N THR A 373 14.25 -19.45 11.57
CA THR A 373 12.82 -19.16 11.47
C THR A 373 12.17 -19.34 12.84
N LEU A 374 10.96 -18.84 13.01
CA LEU A 374 10.27 -18.97 14.28
C LEU A 374 9.63 -20.35 14.44
N GLN A 375 9.66 -20.87 15.67
CA GLN A 375 9.06 -22.15 16.05
C GLN A 375 8.25 -22.05 17.36
N GLY A 376 7.31 -22.97 17.55
CA GLY A 376 6.51 -23.11 18.77
C GLY A 376 5.78 -21.82 19.14
N LYS A 377 6.14 -21.20 20.27
CA LYS A 377 5.56 -19.93 20.73
C LYS A 377 6.13 -18.68 20.03
N GLY A 378 6.85 -18.87 18.93
CA GLY A 378 7.53 -17.84 18.17
C GLY A 378 8.92 -17.50 18.71
N VAL A 379 9.64 -18.53 19.15
CA VAL A 379 11.05 -18.45 19.51
C VAL A 379 11.88 -18.73 18.27
N PRO A 380 12.96 -17.98 17.99
CA PRO A 380 13.86 -18.31 16.88
C PRO A 380 14.44 -19.73 17.00
N SER A 381 14.47 -20.45 15.89
CA SER A 381 15.19 -21.71 15.75
C SER A 381 16.70 -21.45 15.91
N MET A 382 17.43 -22.48 16.30
CA MET A 382 18.89 -22.42 16.23
C MET A 382 19.28 -22.17 14.77
N VAL A 383 20.26 -21.30 14.54
CA VAL A 383 20.67 -20.97 13.18
C VAL A 383 21.36 -22.14 12.51
N GLU A 384 21.00 -22.40 11.26
CA GLU A 384 21.51 -23.53 10.49
C GLU A 384 22.10 -23.08 9.14
N ARG A 385 23.23 -23.69 8.74
CA ARG A 385 23.79 -23.51 7.39
C ARG A 385 22.94 -24.31 6.41
N THR A 386 22.23 -23.62 5.52
CA THR A 386 21.16 -24.20 4.71
C THR A 386 21.44 -24.01 3.23
N LEU A 387 21.34 -25.10 2.46
CA LEU A 387 21.26 -25.03 1.01
C LEU A 387 19.81 -24.75 0.62
N ILE A 388 19.57 -23.57 0.05
CA ILE A 388 18.23 -23.09 -0.29
C ILE A 388 17.68 -23.88 -1.47
N ARG A 389 16.39 -24.26 -1.39
CA ARG A 389 15.72 -25.00 -2.45
C ARG A 389 15.68 -24.22 -3.76
N PRO A 390 15.69 -24.90 -4.92
CA PRO A 390 15.46 -24.23 -6.18
C PRO A 390 13.97 -23.83 -6.34
N PRO A 391 13.68 -22.72 -7.05
CA PRO A 391 12.33 -22.26 -7.33
C PRO A 391 11.63 -23.14 -8.36
N SER A 392 10.31 -23.21 -8.28
CA SER A 392 9.46 -24.01 -9.17
C SER A 392 9.16 -23.24 -10.46
N ALA A 393 9.10 -21.92 -10.37
CA ALA A 393 8.89 -21.04 -11.52
C ALA A 393 10.20 -20.59 -12.17
N ARG A 394 10.10 -19.89 -13.30
CA ARG A 394 11.27 -19.41 -14.05
C ARG A 394 12.11 -18.46 -13.20
N ILE A 395 13.44 -18.63 -13.26
CA ILE A 395 14.40 -17.68 -12.71
C ILE A 395 14.70 -16.63 -13.79
N GLY A 396 14.53 -15.35 -13.44
CA GLY A 396 14.77 -14.22 -14.33
C GLY A 396 13.49 -13.69 -14.96
N PRO A 397 13.58 -12.61 -15.76
CA PRO A 397 12.42 -11.89 -16.25
C PRO A 397 11.64 -12.66 -17.33
N LEU A 398 10.36 -12.29 -17.47
CA LEU A 398 9.60 -12.59 -18.68
C LEU A 398 10.08 -11.73 -19.86
N THR A 399 9.81 -12.21 -21.07
CA THR A 399 9.81 -11.35 -22.26
C THR A 399 8.63 -10.37 -22.21
N ASP A 400 8.76 -9.23 -22.90
CA ASP A 400 7.69 -8.23 -22.97
C ASP A 400 6.39 -8.80 -23.55
N SER A 401 6.48 -9.72 -24.51
CA SER A 401 5.32 -10.40 -25.11
C SER A 401 4.61 -11.33 -24.12
N GLU A 402 5.36 -12.10 -23.33
CA GLU A 402 4.79 -12.96 -22.28
C GLU A 402 4.08 -12.09 -21.23
N ARG A 403 4.73 -11.02 -20.78
CA ARG A 403 4.16 -10.07 -19.82
C ARG A 403 2.87 -9.44 -20.35
N ALA A 404 2.87 -8.93 -21.58
CA ALA A 404 1.70 -8.30 -22.19
C ALA A 404 0.52 -9.28 -22.28
N THR A 405 0.79 -10.55 -22.57
CA THR A 405 -0.24 -11.60 -22.61
C THR A 405 -0.90 -11.78 -21.24
N ILE A 406 -0.10 -11.81 -20.17
CA ILE A 406 -0.59 -11.95 -18.79
C ILE A 406 -1.39 -10.72 -18.36
N ILE A 407 -0.89 -9.51 -18.65
CA ILE A 407 -1.60 -8.26 -18.36
C ILE A 407 -2.96 -8.22 -19.10
N GLY A 408 -2.98 -8.62 -20.37
CA GLY A 408 -4.22 -8.64 -21.16
C GLY A 408 -5.26 -9.64 -20.67
N ALA A 409 -4.82 -10.76 -20.08
CA ALA A 409 -5.71 -11.78 -19.51
C ALA A 409 -6.13 -11.48 -18.05
N SER A 410 -5.54 -10.47 -17.43
CA SER A 410 -5.75 -10.14 -16.02
C SER A 410 -7.17 -9.63 -15.75
N PRO A 411 -7.82 -10.03 -14.65
CA PRO A 411 -9.10 -9.47 -14.22
C PRO A 411 -9.05 -7.98 -13.88
N MET A 412 -7.84 -7.41 -13.71
CA MET A 412 -7.63 -5.99 -13.43
C MET A 412 -7.67 -5.12 -14.69
N ALA A 413 -7.64 -5.77 -15.87
CA ALA A 413 -7.73 -5.07 -17.14
C ALA A 413 -9.02 -4.25 -17.22
N ASN A 414 -8.95 -3.06 -17.80
CA ASN A 414 -10.04 -2.06 -17.88
C ASN A 414 -10.47 -1.44 -16.55
N LEU A 415 -10.20 -2.05 -15.39
CA LEU A 415 -10.48 -1.43 -14.10
C LEU A 415 -9.47 -0.31 -13.85
N TYR A 416 -8.19 -0.64 -13.85
CA TYR A 416 -7.13 0.31 -13.52
C TYR A 416 -6.48 0.98 -14.73
N ASP A 417 -6.71 0.44 -15.94
CA ASP A 417 -6.06 0.95 -17.16
C ASP A 417 -6.71 2.23 -17.71
N ARG A 418 -7.87 2.63 -17.15
CA ARG A 418 -8.58 3.86 -17.53
C ARG A 418 -8.59 4.84 -16.37
N THR A 419 -8.18 6.07 -16.63
CA THR A 419 -8.36 7.16 -15.66
C THR A 419 -9.83 7.56 -15.62
N ILE A 420 -10.36 7.76 -14.42
CA ILE A 420 -11.68 8.33 -14.20
C ILE A 420 -11.47 9.77 -13.71
N ASP A 421 -12.04 10.73 -14.43
CA ASP A 421 -12.02 12.13 -14.07
C ASP A 421 -13.43 12.53 -13.62
N ARG A 422 -13.59 12.85 -12.34
CA ARG A 422 -14.89 13.20 -11.73
C ARG A 422 -14.91 14.68 -11.40
N HIS A 423 -16.12 15.22 -11.32
CA HIS A 423 -16.32 16.57 -10.79
C HIS A 423 -15.76 16.69 -9.36
N SER A 424 -14.73 17.50 -9.21
CA SER A 424 -13.79 17.52 -8.08
C SER A 424 -13.57 18.95 -7.57
N ALA A 425 -12.59 19.15 -6.67
CA ALA A 425 -12.30 20.47 -6.11
C ALA A 425 -11.91 21.47 -7.19
N PHE A 426 -11.18 21.04 -8.21
CA PHE A 426 -10.77 21.86 -9.34
C PHE A 426 -11.98 22.48 -10.05
N GLU A 427 -12.93 21.66 -10.51
CA GLU A 427 -14.11 22.17 -11.24
C GLU A 427 -14.98 23.06 -10.33
N ILE A 428 -15.23 22.64 -9.09
CA ILE A 428 -16.07 23.39 -8.15
C ILE A 428 -15.49 24.78 -7.87
N LEU A 429 -14.17 24.89 -7.70
CA LEU A 429 -13.51 26.16 -7.42
C LEU A 429 -13.42 27.03 -8.69
N ALA A 430 -13.18 26.44 -9.86
CA ALA A 430 -13.16 27.16 -11.13
C ALA A 430 -14.53 27.80 -11.46
N GLU A 431 -15.62 27.04 -11.37
CA GLU A 431 -16.98 27.55 -11.59
C GLU A 431 -17.33 28.73 -10.67
N ARG A 432 -16.79 28.73 -9.44
CA ARG A 432 -17.01 29.80 -8.46
C ARG A 432 -16.22 31.05 -8.79
N ALA A 433 -14.96 30.91 -9.22
CA ALA A 433 -14.15 32.04 -9.65
C ALA A 433 -14.79 32.76 -10.85
N GLU A 434 -15.37 32.00 -11.78
CA GLU A 434 -16.14 32.54 -12.90
C GLU A 434 -17.42 33.25 -12.44
N LYS A 435 -18.16 32.69 -11.48
CA LYS A 435 -19.38 33.33 -10.94
C LYS A 435 -19.07 34.63 -10.17
N ALA A 436 -17.94 34.69 -9.46
CA ALA A 436 -17.52 35.90 -8.73
C ALA A 436 -17.09 37.03 -9.68
N THR A 437 -16.36 36.69 -10.75
CA THR A 437 -15.95 37.65 -11.78
C THR A 437 -17.12 38.10 -12.67
N GLY A 438 -18.07 37.20 -12.99
CA GLY A 438 -19.28 37.52 -13.75
C GLY A 438 -20.30 38.40 -13.02
N ARG A 439 -20.43 38.27 -11.69
CA ARG A 439 -21.30 39.17 -10.87
C ARG A 439 -20.72 40.57 -10.70
N SER A 440 -19.40 40.72 -10.80
CA SER A 440 -18.74 42.03 -10.68
C SER A 440 -18.95 42.93 -11.92
N GLY A 441 -19.58 42.41 -12.98
CA GLY A 441 -19.94 43.17 -14.18
C GLY A 441 -21.44 43.51 -14.33
N ALA A 442 -22.32 43.09 -13.41
CA ALA A 442 -23.77 43.17 -13.59
C ALA A 442 -24.58 43.81 -12.45
N ASP A 443 -24.02 44.07 -11.27
CA ASP A 443 -24.74 44.74 -10.17
C ASP A 443 -23.99 45.94 -9.62
N ASP A 444 -24.27 47.09 -10.23
CA ASP A 444 -23.98 48.42 -9.69
C ASP A 444 -25.30 49.16 -9.40
N ARG A 445 -26.28 48.46 -8.82
CA ARG A 445 -27.53 49.03 -8.30
C ARG A 445 -28.00 48.34 -7.02
N ALA A 446 -27.65 48.99 -5.91
CA ALA A 446 -28.40 49.16 -4.67
C ALA A 446 -29.32 48.01 -4.21
N ASP A 447 -29.02 47.43 -3.04
CA ASP A 447 -30.01 47.44 -1.96
C ASP A 447 -29.32 47.50 -0.58
N ASP A 448 -29.97 48.26 0.30
CA ASP A 448 -29.53 48.70 1.61
C ASP A 448 -30.10 47.77 2.71
N GLY A 449 -29.41 47.74 3.85
CA GLY A 449 -29.79 47.24 5.17
C GLY A 449 -30.85 46.14 5.35
N THR A 450 -30.45 45.03 5.98
CA THR A 450 -31.11 44.55 7.21
C THR A 450 -30.21 43.54 7.93
N GLU A 451 -29.58 43.99 9.01
CA GLU A 451 -29.02 43.13 10.05
C GLU A 451 -30.18 42.44 10.79
N ASP A 452 -30.22 41.11 10.76
CA ASP A 452 -30.99 40.36 11.75
C ASP A 452 -30.10 39.33 12.44
N SER A 453 -29.98 39.52 13.74
CA SER A 453 -29.11 38.76 14.63
C SER A 453 -29.94 37.73 15.38
N SER A 454 -29.60 36.44 15.23
CA SER A 454 -29.54 35.45 16.33
C SER A 454 -29.57 34.00 15.81
N ALA A 455 -28.92 33.14 16.61
CA ALA A 455 -28.95 31.67 16.65
C ALA A 455 -27.85 30.90 15.89
N ALA A 456 -26.88 30.44 16.70
CA ALA A 456 -25.97 29.31 16.50
C ALA A 456 -25.09 29.34 15.23
N SER A 457 -23.86 29.88 15.40
CA SER A 457 -22.77 29.90 14.43
C SER A 457 -22.51 28.53 13.78
N ARG A 458 -23.17 28.32 12.64
CA ARG A 458 -22.82 27.30 11.65
C ARG A 458 -21.79 27.95 10.74
N TRP A 459 -20.55 27.53 10.88
CA TRP A 459 -19.42 28.05 10.11
C TRP A 459 -19.71 28.02 8.59
N LYS A 460 -19.49 29.14 7.90
CA LYS A 460 -19.64 29.31 6.44
C LYS A 460 -18.24 29.44 5.83
N LEU A 461 -17.92 28.66 4.81
CA LEU A 461 -16.68 28.87 4.04
C LEU A 461 -16.75 30.26 3.37
N PRO A 462 -15.67 31.06 3.40
CA PRO A 462 -15.57 32.30 2.65
C PRO A 462 -15.93 32.11 1.17
N GLY A 463 -16.97 32.79 0.67
CA GLY A 463 -17.44 32.61 -0.72
C GLY A 463 -18.28 31.34 -1.00
N PHE A 464 -18.64 30.57 0.03
CA PHE A 464 -19.58 29.45 -0.07
C PHE A 464 -20.88 29.85 0.67
N GLY A 465 -21.76 30.58 -0.04
CA GLY A 465 -23.14 30.84 0.40
C GLY A 465 -24.03 29.60 0.26
N ASP A 466 -25.14 29.58 1.02
CA ASP A 466 -26.06 28.45 1.14
C ASP A 466 -26.63 27.95 -0.21
N GLU A 467 -26.19 26.76 -0.65
CA GLU A 467 -27.02 25.85 -1.45
C GLU A 467 -26.90 24.46 -0.84
N ALA A 468 -27.52 24.27 0.33
CA ALA A 468 -27.96 22.95 0.71
C ALA A 468 -29.09 22.53 -0.27
N PRO A 469 -29.12 21.29 -0.78
CA PRO A 469 -30.25 20.83 -1.57
C PRO A 469 -31.46 20.78 -0.63
N GLU A 470 -32.34 21.78 -0.70
CA GLU A 470 -33.64 21.72 -0.07
C GLU A 470 -34.38 20.49 -0.62
N GLN A 471 -34.48 19.44 0.18
CA GLN A 471 -35.53 18.47 0.03
C GLN A 471 -36.84 19.23 0.14
N LYS A 472 -37.45 19.52 -1.01
CA LYS A 472 -38.84 20.00 -1.12
C LYS A 472 -39.78 18.93 -0.54
N THR A 473 -39.89 18.86 0.77
CA THR A 473 -41.04 18.28 1.45
C THR A 473 -42.20 19.23 1.23
N THR A 474 -42.99 18.93 0.20
CA THR A 474 -44.29 19.55 -0.05
C THR A 474 -45.23 19.10 1.06
N THR A 475 -45.25 19.83 2.17
CA THR A 475 -46.34 19.74 3.16
C THR A 475 -47.36 20.83 2.86
N THR A 476 -48.24 20.56 1.90
CA THR A 476 -49.51 21.27 1.76
C THR A 476 -50.37 20.95 2.97
N ARG A 477 -50.50 21.92 3.89
CA ARG A 477 -51.54 21.94 4.91
C ARG A 477 -52.89 22.19 4.21
N GLN A 478 -53.71 21.15 4.10
CA GLN A 478 -55.17 21.30 3.91
C GLN A 478 -55.88 20.67 5.11
N ALA A 479 -56.80 21.45 5.68
CA ALA A 479 -57.68 21.07 6.78
C ALA A 479 -58.68 19.98 6.36
N PRO A 480 -59.24 19.20 7.31
CA PRO A 480 -60.02 18.00 6.98
C PRO A 480 -61.47 18.36 6.72
N ASP A 481 -62.05 17.81 5.65
CA ASP A 481 -63.51 17.66 5.54
C ASP A 481 -63.88 16.18 5.43
N ARG A 482 -64.96 15.83 6.13
CA ARG A 482 -65.44 14.49 6.41
C ARG A 482 -66.36 14.02 5.29
N THR A 483 -66.12 12.83 4.72
CA THR A 483 -67.17 11.88 4.27
C THR A 483 -66.55 10.52 3.91
N ALA A 484 -67.32 9.44 4.12
CA ALA A 484 -66.92 8.03 4.14
C ALA A 484 -67.10 7.32 2.76
N PRO A 485 -66.79 6.00 2.58
CA PRO A 485 -66.01 5.46 1.45
C PRO A 485 -66.88 4.67 0.41
N PRO A 486 -66.34 4.11 -0.71
CA PRO A 486 -65.56 2.84 -0.69
C PRO A 486 -64.50 2.68 -1.82
N GLY A 487 -63.65 1.63 -1.73
CA GLY A 487 -62.95 1.10 -2.92
C GLY A 487 -61.53 0.57 -2.69
N ARG A 488 -61.41 -0.68 -2.27
CA ARG A 488 -60.16 -1.41 -2.04
C ARG A 488 -59.60 -1.96 -3.36
N GLN A 489 -58.50 -1.40 -3.87
CA GLN A 489 -57.75 -1.99 -5.00
C GLN A 489 -56.41 -2.54 -4.52
N ARG A 490 -56.24 -3.86 -4.66
CA ARG A 490 -55.04 -4.61 -4.25
C ARG A 490 -53.88 -4.28 -5.19
N GLN A 491 -52.76 -3.82 -4.63
CA GLN A 491 -51.47 -3.75 -5.33
C GLN A 491 -50.96 -5.15 -5.66
N THR A 492 -50.48 -5.34 -6.88
CA THR A 492 -49.88 -6.58 -7.36
C THR A 492 -48.43 -6.72 -6.90
N VAL A 493 -48.03 -7.97 -6.60
CA VAL A 493 -46.73 -8.40 -6.04
C VAL A 493 -45.50 -7.88 -6.83
N ILE A 494 -45.67 -7.53 -8.11
CA ILE A 494 -44.61 -7.00 -8.99
C ILE A 494 -44.20 -5.58 -8.60
N GLU A 495 -45.13 -4.75 -8.13
CA GLU A 495 -44.87 -3.36 -7.77
C GLU A 495 -44.08 -3.24 -6.44
N ALA A 496 -44.26 -4.21 -5.55
CA ALA A 496 -43.50 -4.32 -4.30
C ALA A 496 -42.05 -4.77 -4.54
N ALA A 497 -41.82 -5.67 -5.51
CA ALA A 497 -40.48 -6.16 -5.86
C ALA A 497 -39.62 -5.10 -6.56
N MET A 498 -40.23 -4.26 -7.41
CA MET A 498 -39.53 -3.15 -8.07
C MET A 498 -39.12 -2.06 -7.06
N LYS A 499 -39.98 -1.77 -6.07
CA LYS A 499 -39.69 -0.84 -4.97
C LYS A 499 -38.68 -1.36 -3.94
N SER A 500 -38.46 -2.67 -3.84
CA SER A 500 -37.39 -3.25 -3.02
C SER A 500 -36.05 -3.27 -3.76
N ALA A 501 -36.03 -3.52 -5.07
CA ALA A 501 -34.82 -3.44 -5.90
C ALA A 501 -34.27 -2.00 -6.00
N ALA A 502 -35.15 -1.00 -6.10
CA ALA A 502 -34.76 0.42 -6.07
C ALA A 502 -34.19 0.83 -4.70
N ARG A 503 -34.70 0.26 -3.59
CA ARG A 503 -34.17 0.50 -2.24
C ARG A 503 -32.84 -0.21 -1.99
N SER A 504 -32.60 -1.40 -2.56
CA SER A 504 -31.32 -2.09 -2.43
C SER A 504 -30.21 -1.40 -3.23
N LEU A 505 -30.52 -0.92 -4.44
CA LEU A 505 -29.58 -0.14 -5.27
C LEU A 505 -29.25 1.22 -4.64
N ALA A 506 -30.26 1.93 -4.09
CA ALA A 506 -30.04 3.16 -3.35
C ALA A 506 -29.20 2.94 -2.08
N SER A 507 -29.38 1.81 -1.38
CA SER A 507 -28.58 1.47 -0.19
C SER A 507 -27.14 1.06 -0.53
N GLN A 508 -26.86 0.47 -1.68
CA GLN A 508 -25.50 0.16 -2.13
C GLN A 508 -24.72 1.41 -2.56
N VAL A 509 -25.38 2.35 -3.26
CA VAL A 509 -24.79 3.63 -3.66
C VAL A 509 -24.58 4.55 -2.44
N ALA A 510 -25.53 4.56 -1.49
CA ALA A 510 -25.39 5.31 -0.24
C ALA A 510 -24.29 4.75 0.68
N ASN A 511 -24.10 3.43 0.71
CA ASN A 511 -23.02 2.80 1.50
C ASN A 511 -21.62 3.00 0.91
N GLN A 512 -21.50 3.27 -0.40
CA GLN A 512 -20.22 3.64 -1.04
C GLN A 512 -19.89 5.13 -0.84
N LEU A 513 -20.88 6.02 -0.95
CA LEU A 513 -20.70 7.45 -0.67
C LEU A 513 -20.39 7.74 0.81
N GLY A 514 -21.01 6.99 1.74
CA GLY A 514 -20.74 7.12 3.18
C GLY A 514 -19.36 6.60 3.62
N ARG A 515 -18.69 5.79 2.80
CA ARG A 515 -17.34 5.24 3.09
C ARG A 515 -16.18 6.08 2.54
N ALA A 516 -16.43 6.96 1.56
CA ALA A 516 -15.41 7.86 1.01
C ALA A 516 -15.20 9.09 1.91
N LEU A 517 -16.25 9.59 2.57
CA LEU A 517 -16.21 10.81 3.40
C LEU A 517 -15.58 10.65 4.79
N VAL A 518 -15.16 9.43 5.17
CA VAL A 518 -14.64 9.13 6.52
C VAL A 518 -13.17 8.67 6.49
N ARG A 519 -12.56 8.53 5.31
CA ARG A 519 -11.15 8.14 5.20
C ARG A 519 -10.22 9.34 5.20
N GLY A 520 -9.86 9.75 6.42
CA GLY A 520 -8.74 10.62 6.70
C GLY A 520 -8.18 10.24 8.08
N ILE A 521 -7.33 9.21 8.14
CA ILE A 521 -7.02 8.54 9.42
C ILE A 521 -5.81 9.15 10.14
N LEU A 522 -5.69 10.47 10.03
CA LEU A 522 -5.09 11.30 11.07
C LEU A 522 -5.99 12.47 11.47
N GLY A 523 -7.27 12.44 11.07
CA GLY A 523 -8.30 13.37 11.51
C GLY A 523 -8.71 13.17 12.97
N SER A 524 -7.81 13.47 13.89
CA SER A 524 -8.05 13.70 15.32
C SER A 524 -8.57 12.50 16.14
N LEU A 525 -7.73 12.08 17.10
CA LEU A 525 -8.11 11.54 18.42
C LEU A 525 -8.62 10.08 18.48
N LYS A 526 -7.92 9.28 19.29
CA LYS A 526 -8.41 9.03 20.66
C LYS A 526 -7.26 9.28 21.64
N ARG A 527 -7.56 10.07 22.67
CA ARG A 527 -6.68 10.33 23.83
C ARG A 527 -6.22 9.05 24.49
#